data_AF-A0A7X8N0I5-F1
#
_entry.id   AF-A0A7X8N0I5-F1
#
_cell.length_a   1.000
_cell.length_b   1.000
_cell.length_c   1.000
_cell.angle_alpha   90.00
_cell.angle_beta   90.00
_cell.angle_gamma   90.00
#
_symmetry.space_group_name_H-M   'P 1'
#
loop_
_entity.id
_entity.type
_entity.pdbx_description
1 polymer ?
#
loop_
_entity_poly.entity_id
_entity_poly.type
_entity_poly.pdbx_seq_one_letter_code
_entity_poly.pdbx_strand_id
1 'polypeptide(L)'
;MSLGMLIKFHREKKELTQEELGRGICSVTHISKIERGITQYSSEITSMISDKLGIHLENEMESLQEFERMLDQWHDSMIMQQNSEMDRLKTEIEKHSLFLIHSIKNKYTLLHARYLLHQGDLARANKLLAKMNMERKELNTYECNLLHHLLGMAKILNGNFKEALEYLLKINERDYHNQEFYHQIAISYLNLQLKVKAYYYSELALEHFRKTSNYKKVIDAETIKLISEGRNELWDFEELVARYHRLIAQCDMINEKTKKAALLSNLAYEYAFRGENTKAADFYKRTLELLEATPRSPVYLNNLIGYIYCSLQNDIHETDLAELIEKGKHLSKMIEDQSSFMFFQMLNLLEKKEMKAYHEFIEKNIIPMLEKSGKIHQLRTYEKTMYEHYMEVGNHVKALEYANRLIKD
;
A
#
# COMPACT_ATOMS: atom_id res chain seq x y z
N MET A 1 21.71 20.53 0.57
CA MET A 1 21.33 21.97 0.62
C MET A 1 22.53 22.89 0.37
N SER A 2 22.37 24.23 0.34
CA SER A 2 23.47 25.18 0.18
C SER A 2 23.81 25.92 1.49
N LEU A 3 25.08 26.27 1.67
CA LEU A 3 25.58 27.08 2.80
C LEU A 3 24.81 28.40 2.97
N GLY A 4 24.28 28.97 1.89
CA GLY A 4 23.47 30.18 1.92
C GLY A 4 22.23 30.05 2.82
N MET A 5 21.54 28.91 2.77
CA MET A 5 20.36 28.66 3.59
C MET A 5 20.70 28.57 5.08
N LEU A 6 21.87 27.99 5.39
CA LEU A 6 22.38 27.88 6.75
C LEU A 6 22.78 29.25 7.32
N ILE A 7 23.45 30.09 6.52
CA ILE A 7 23.75 31.49 6.86
C ILE A 7 22.45 32.25 7.16
N LYS A 8 21.45 32.12 6.28
CA LYS A 8 20.14 32.76 6.47
C LYS A 8 19.48 32.33 7.78
N PHE A 9 19.49 31.03 8.08
CA PHE A 9 18.90 30.48 9.29
C PHE A 9 19.54 31.05 10.56
N HIS A 10 20.88 31.04 10.64
CA HIS A 10 21.59 31.59 11.80
C HIS A 10 21.44 33.10 11.93
N ARG A 11 21.39 33.83 10.79
CA ARG A 11 21.09 35.26 10.77
C ARG A 11 19.72 35.55 11.39
N GLU A 12 18.69 34.81 10.98
CA GLU A 12 17.31 34.99 11.47
C GLU A 12 17.18 34.59 12.94
N LYS A 13 17.87 33.54 13.38
CA LYS A 13 17.95 33.13 14.80
C LYS A 13 18.58 34.20 15.69
N LYS A 14 19.48 35.02 15.14
CA LYS A 14 20.10 36.18 15.81
C LYS A 14 19.35 37.49 15.57
N GLU A 15 18.19 37.45 14.90
CA GLU A 15 17.36 38.61 14.58
C GLU A 15 18.08 39.71 13.76
N LEU A 16 19.13 39.33 13.00
CA LEU A 16 19.89 40.26 12.17
C LEU A 16 19.22 40.48 10.81
N THR A 17 19.22 41.71 10.31
CA THR A 17 18.88 42.02 8.91
C THR A 17 20.02 41.63 7.96
N GLN A 18 19.73 41.47 6.67
CA GLN A 18 20.77 41.22 5.66
C GLN A 18 21.77 42.38 5.55
N GLU A 19 21.31 43.60 5.81
CA GLU A 19 22.18 44.78 5.86
C GLU A 19 23.12 44.73 7.06
N GLU A 20 22.58 44.42 8.24
CA GLU A 20 23.39 44.29 9.45
C GLU A 20 24.41 43.17 9.31
N LEU A 21 24.05 42.02 8.71
CA LEU A 21 25.01 40.95 8.44
C LEU A 21 26.07 41.41 7.42
N GLY A 22 25.68 42.06 6.33
CA GLY A 22 26.60 42.50 5.27
C GLY A 22 27.52 43.68 5.65
N ARG A 23 27.15 44.50 6.64
CA ARG A 23 27.90 45.72 7.00
C ARG A 23 29.38 45.44 7.30
N GLY A 24 30.28 46.04 6.52
CA GLY A 24 31.73 45.84 6.65
C GLY A 24 32.27 44.58 5.97
N ILE A 25 31.42 43.82 5.28
CA ILE A 25 31.77 42.57 4.58
C ILE A 25 31.44 42.70 3.08
N CYS A 26 30.17 42.90 2.75
CA CYS A 26 29.68 43.03 1.37
C CYS A 26 28.31 43.73 1.30
N SER A 27 27.81 44.00 0.09
CA SER A 27 26.50 44.65 -0.07
C SER A 27 25.34 43.74 0.37
N VAL A 28 24.21 44.34 0.75
CA VAL A 28 22.96 43.63 1.08
C VAL A 28 22.51 42.73 -0.06
N THR A 29 22.66 43.21 -1.30
CA THR A 29 22.33 42.45 -2.51
C THR A 29 23.24 41.24 -2.68
N HIS A 30 24.50 41.33 -2.25
CA HIS A 30 25.42 40.20 -2.27
C HIS A 30 25.05 39.16 -1.20
N ILE A 31 24.77 39.57 0.05
CA ILE A 31 24.25 38.67 1.11
C ILE A 31 22.98 37.94 0.63
N SER A 32 22.03 38.67 0.06
CA SER A 32 20.79 38.10 -0.48
C SER A 32 21.03 37.05 -1.57
N LYS A 33 22.06 37.23 -2.41
CA LYS A 33 22.45 36.24 -3.44
C LYS A 33 23.16 35.04 -2.83
N ILE A 34 24.01 35.24 -1.81
CA ILE A 34 24.65 34.17 -1.03
C ILE A 34 23.57 33.31 -0.37
N GLU A 35 22.64 33.92 0.37
CA GLU A 35 21.58 33.20 1.10
C GLU A 35 20.67 32.37 0.18
N ARG A 36 20.50 32.80 -1.07
CA ARG A 36 19.73 32.06 -2.09
C ARG A 36 20.57 31.04 -2.87
N GLY A 37 21.88 30.97 -2.64
CA GLY A 37 22.79 30.08 -3.35
C GLY A 37 23.02 30.46 -4.82
N ILE A 38 22.83 31.74 -5.19
CA ILE A 38 22.91 32.22 -6.58
C ILE A 38 24.33 32.64 -6.96
N THR A 39 25.20 32.93 -5.99
CA THR A 39 26.53 33.51 -6.24
C THR A 39 27.59 32.81 -5.41
N GLN A 40 28.75 32.57 -6.02
CA GLN A 40 29.95 32.08 -5.33
C GLN A 40 30.53 33.20 -4.46
N TYR A 41 31.11 32.82 -3.34
CA TYR A 41 31.72 33.71 -2.36
C TYR A 41 33.11 33.16 -2.02
N SER A 42 34.04 34.04 -1.67
CA SER A 42 35.39 33.64 -1.28
C SER A 42 35.43 33.12 0.15
N SER A 43 36.50 32.39 0.48
CA SER A 43 36.78 31.94 1.84
C SER A 43 36.87 33.09 2.83
N GLU A 44 37.37 34.27 2.41
CA GLU A 44 37.41 35.45 3.31
C GLU A 44 36.00 35.94 3.66
N ILE A 45 35.08 36.00 2.69
CA ILE A 45 33.69 36.40 2.93
C ILE A 45 33.01 35.41 3.88
N THR A 46 33.23 34.11 3.68
CA THR A 46 32.70 33.07 4.56
C THR A 46 33.22 33.22 5.99
N SER A 47 34.53 33.46 6.17
CA SER A 47 35.12 33.68 7.50
C SER A 47 34.51 34.89 8.20
N MET A 48 34.42 36.03 7.51
CA MET A 48 33.84 37.26 8.08
C MET A 48 32.36 37.10 8.46
N ILE A 49 31.59 36.37 7.66
CA ILE A 49 30.19 36.04 7.98
C ILE A 49 30.13 35.10 9.19
N SER A 50 30.99 34.09 9.25
CA SER A 50 31.10 33.14 10.36
C SER A 50 31.37 33.86 11.69
N ASP A 51 32.35 34.77 11.70
CA ASP A 51 32.74 35.56 12.87
C ASP A 51 31.58 36.42 13.37
N LYS A 52 30.88 37.08 12.44
CA LYS A 52 29.77 37.96 12.76
C LYS A 52 28.54 37.21 13.25
N LEU A 53 28.30 36.03 12.68
CA LEU A 53 27.29 35.10 13.17
C LEU A 53 27.75 34.38 14.44
N GLY A 54 29.01 34.50 14.86
CA GLY A 54 29.55 33.83 16.05
C GLY A 54 29.37 32.31 16.01
N ILE A 55 29.51 31.72 14.84
CA ILE A 55 29.40 30.27 14.59
C ILE A 55 30.62 29.79 13.83
N HIS A 56 30.84 28.47 13.82
CA HIS A 56 31.78 27.83 12.91
C HIS A 56 31.01 27.23 11.74
N LEU A 57 31.00 27.92 10.60
CA LEU A 57 30.19 27.51 9.44
C LEU A 57 30.51 26.09 8.95
N GLU A 58 31.76 25.65 9.04
CA GLU A 58 32.17 24.28 8.67
C GLU A 58 31.45 23.24 9.55
N ASN A 59 31.51 23.38 10.87
CA ASN A 59 30.82 22.49 11.82
C ASN A 59 29.29 22.50 11.62
N GLU A 60 28.73 23.68 11.33
CA GLU A 60 27.29 23.82 11.06
C GLU A 60 26.89 23.18 9.73
N MET A 61 27.78 23.20 8.71
CA MET A 61 27.58 22.48 7.45
C MET A 61 27.62 20.96 7.66
N GLU A 62 28.56 20.46 8.45
CA GLU A 62 28.63 19.05 8.81
C GLU A 62 27.37 18.61 9.56
N SER A 63 26.92 19.42 10.53
CA SER A 63 25.66 19.17 11.26
C SER A 63 24.45 19.15 10.32
N LEU A 64 24.39 20.05 9.33
CA LEU A 64 23.34 20.06 8.32
C LEU A 64 23.36 18.80 7.44
N GLN A 65 24.54 18.36 7.00
CA GLN A 65 24.69 17.14 6.20
C GLN A 65 24.28 15.90 7.00
N GLU A 66 24.68 15.82 8.27
CA GLU A 66 24.28 14.74 9.16
C GLU A 66 22.76 14.71 9.35
N PHE A 67 22.15 15.88 9.51
CA PHE A 67 20.70 15.99 9.65
C PHE A 67 19.96 15.62 8.35
N GLU A 68 20.48 16.01 7.18
CA GLU A 68 19.96 15.56 5.88
C GLU A 68 20.01 14.03 5.76
N ARG A 69 21.13 13.42 6.16
CA ARG A 69 21.32 11.97 6.18
C ARG A 69 20.33 11.28 7.12
N MET A 70 20.08 11.87 8.29
CA MET A 70 19.09 11.34 9.24
C MET A 70 17.67 11.36 8.67
N LEU A 71 17.30 12.41 7.91
CA LEU A 71 16.01 12.43 7.18
C LEU A 71 15.93 11.34 6.09
N ASP A 72 17.03 11.08 5.39
CA ASP A 72 17.09 10.01 4.38
C ASP A 72 16.99 8.63 5.03
N GLN A 73 17.73 8.40 6.12
CA GLN A 73 17.60 7.17 6.93
C GLN A 73 16.19 6.97 7.46
N TRP A 74 15.52 8.06 7.87
CA TRP A 74 14.14 7.98 8.32
C TRP A 74 13.21 7.57 7.19
N HIS A 75 13.38 8.14 5.99
CA HIS A 75 12.62 7.74 4.81
C HIS A 75 12.87 6.26 4.44
N ASP A 76 14.13 5.83 4.45
CA ASP A 76 14.52 4.44 4.17
C ASP A 76 13.93 3.47 5.19
N SER A 77 13.91 3.83 6.48
CA SER A 77 13.29 3.01 7.53
C SER A 77 11.79 2.78 7.27
N MET A 78 11.08 3.76 6.69
CA MET A 78 9.67 3.61 6.29
C MET A 78 9.53 2.68 5.09
N ILE A 79 10.40 2.80 4.09
CA ILE A 79 10.41 1.94 2.90
C ILE A 79 10.72 0.48 3.29
N MET A 80 11.67 0.29 4.20
CA MET A 80 12.11 -1.02 4.72
C MET A 80 11.18 -1.59 5.81
N GLN A 81 10.17 -0.84 6.23
CA GLN A 81 9.20 -1.24 7.26
C GLN A 81 9.87 -1.59 8.60
N GLN A 82 10.82 -0.75 9.03
CA GLN A 82 11.58 -0.88 10.28
C GLN A 82 10.96 0.00 11.38
N ASN A 83 9.84 -0.45 11.96
CA ASN A 83 9.02 0.37 12.87
C ASN A 83 9.80 1.00 14.04
N SER A 84 10.66 0.22 14.71
CA SER A 84 11.44 0.72 15.85
C SER A 84 12.41 1.83 15.47
N GLU A 85 13.05 1.70 14.31
CA GLU A 85 14.00 2.68 13.78
C GLU A 85 13.28 3.94 13.32
N MET A 86 12.12 3.76 12.67
CA MET A 86 11.26 4.85 12.23
C MET A 86 10.83 5.76 13.41
N ASP A 87 10.45 5.18 14.54
CA ASP A 87 10.01 5.92 15.73
C ASP A 87 11.19 6.61 16.45
N ARG A 88 12.35 5.92 16.51
CA ARG A 88 13.59 6.48 17.07
C ARG A 88 14.04 7.71 16.28
N LEU A 89 14.20 7.57 14.97
CA LEU A 89 14.67 8.64 14.08
C LEU A 89 13.72 9.83 14.10
N LYS A 90 12.39 9.59 14.10
CA LYS A 90 11.41 10.68 14.24
C LYS A 90 11.68 11.52 15.49
N THR A 91 11.90 10.86 16.63
CA THR A 91 12.16 11.53 17.91
C THR A 91 13.46 12.32 17.91
N GLU A 92 14.51 11.79 17.28
CA GLU A 92 15.81 12.47 17.13
C GLU A 92 15.71 13.69 16.20
N ILE A 93 15.02 13.54 15.07
CA ILE A 93 14.75 14.61 14.10
C ILE A 93 14.01 15.78 14.76
N GLU A 94 12.94 15.51 15.52
CA GLU A 94 12.11 16.54 16.15
C GLU A 94 12.82 17.29 17.29
N LYS A 95 13.87 16.72 17.88
CA LYS A 95 14.70 17.39 18.91
C LYS A 95 15.73 18.35 18.32
N HIS A 96 16.05 18.22 17.02
CA HIS A 96 17.13 18.99 16.41
C HIS A 96 16.69 20.39 15.99
N SER A 97 17.47 21.42 16.33
CA SER A 97 17.10 22.82 16.04
C SER A 97 17.07 23.17 14.54
N LEU A 98 17.80 22.43 13.69
CA LEU A 98 17.82 22.62 12.23
C LEU A 98 16.50 22.29 11.54
N PHE A 99 15.56 21.63 12.24
CA PHE A 99 14.20 21.41 11.78
C PHE A 99 13.49 22.68 11.28
N LEU A 100 13.88 23.84 11.81
CA LEU A 100 13.29 25.14 11.51
C LEU A 100 13.68 25.69 10.12
N ILE A 101 14.69 25.13 9.46
CA ILE A 101 15.07 25.54 8.10
C ILE A 101 13.94 25.19 7.13
N HIS A 102 13.51 26.14 6.29
CA HIS A 102 12.30 25.98 5.45
C HIS A 102 12.34 24.76 4.50
N SER A 103 13.45 24.56 3.79
CA SER A 103 13.62 23.40 2.90
C SER A 103 13.63 22.07 3.66
N ILE A 104 14.21 22.05 4.86
CA ILE A 104 14.13 20.89 5.77
C ILE A 104 12.68 20.64 6.18
N LYS A 105 11.96 21.71 6.53
CA LYS A 105 10.57 21.65 6.98
C LYS A 105 9.64 21.06 5.92
N ASN A 106 9.86 21.37 4.64
CA ASN A 106 9.09 20.80 3.53
C ASN A 106 9.33 19.29 3.40
N LYS A 107 10.61 18.86 3.26
CA LYS A 107 10.99 17.44 3.22
C LYS A 107 10.46 16.69 4.45
N TYR A 108 10.66 17.23 5.64
CA TYR A 108 10.13 16.66 6.88
C TYR A 108 8.60 16.52 6.83
N THR A 109 7.88 17.56 6.42
CA THR A 109 6.40 17.52 6.44
C THR A 109 5.88 16.42 5.51
N LEU A 110 6.51 16.22 4.35
CA LEU A 110 6.21 15.11 3.45
C LEU A 110 6.55 13.75 4.09
N LEU A 111 7.73 13.60 4.69
CA LEU A 111 8.11 12.36 5.37
C LEU A 111 7.21 12.06 6.59
N HIS A 112 6.77 13.09 7.31
CA HIS A 112 5.83 12.95 8.42
C HIS A 112 4.44 12.54 7.91
N ALA A 113 3.99 13.08 6.78
CA ALA A 113 2.78 12.58 6.14
C ALA A 113 2.91 11.09 5.77
N ARG A 114 4.05 10.67 5.21
CA ARG A 114 4.34 9.26 4.93
C ARG A 114 4.31 8.39 6.19
N TYR A 115 4.95 8.84 7.27
CA TYR A 115 4.91 8.18 8.58
C TYR A 115 3.47 7.99 9.08
N LEU A 116 2.64 9.04 8.98
CA LEU A 116 1.23 8.96 9.38
C LEU A 116 0.42 7.98 8.51
N LEU A 117 0.67 7.94 7.20
CA LEU A 117 0.07 6.93 6.31
C LEU A 117 0.46 5.50 6.74
N HIS A 118 1.72 5.28 7.13
CA HIS A 118 2.20 3.99 7.61
C HIS A 118 1.53 3.56 8.92
N GLN A 119 1.28 4.51 9.83
CA GLN A 119 0.56 4.28 11.08
C GLN A 119 -0.97 4.14 10.90
N GLY A 120 -1.48 4.31 9.67
CA GLY A 120 -2.92 4.28 9.37
C GLY A 120 -3.69 5.56 9.75
N ASP A 121 -3.00 6.63 10.14
CA ASP A 121 -3.64 7.92 10.45
C ASP A 121 -3.86 8.75 9.19
N LEU A 122 -4.84 8.32 8.40
CA LEU A 122 -5.19 8.94 7.13
C LEU A 122 -5.67 10.39 7.30
N ALA A 123 -6.36 10.71 8.40
CA ALA A 123 -6.91 12.04 8.62
C ALA A 123 -5.81 13.09 8.78
N ARG A 124 -4.82 12.84 9.66
CA ARG A 124 -3.70 13.76 9.85
C ARG A 124 -2.78 13.78 8.64
N ALA A 125 -2.52 12.64 8.01
CA ALA A 125 -1.72 12.57 6.79
C ALA A 125 -2.32 13.44 5.68
N ASN A 126 -3.62 13.29 5.40
CA ASN A 126 -4.31 14.06 4.37
C ASN A 126 -4.31 15.56 4.66
N LYS A 127 -4.39 15.98 5.93
CA LYS A 127 -4.27 17.39 6.31
C LYS A 127 -2.89 17.96 5.93
N LEU A 128 -1.81 17.23 6.20
CA LEU A 128 -0.46 17.65 5.82
C LEU A 128 -0.30 17.67 4.29
N LEU A 129 -0.75 16.63 3.58
CA LEU A 129 -0.66 16.55 2.12
C LEU A 129 -1.45 17.66 1.43
N ALA A 130 -2.65 17.99 1.93
CA ALA A 130 -3.45 19.08 1.40
C ALA A 130 -2.72 20.42 1.53
N LYS A 131 -2.09 20.69 2.68
CA LYS A 131 -1.27 21.87 2.89
C LYS A 131 -0.10 21.94 1.89
N MET A 132 0.69 20.87 1.79
CA MET A 132 1.82 20.81 0.86
C MET A 132 1.40 20.96 -0.61
N ASN A 133 0.20 20.50 -0.96
CA ASN A 133 -0.35 20.67 -2.29
C ASN A 133 -0.79 22.11 -2.60
N MET A 134 -1.28 22.86 -1.59
CA MET A 134 -1.57 24.30 -1.73
C MET A 134 -0.27 25.12 -1.90
N GLU A 135 0.76 24.75 -1.15
CA GLU A 135 2.08 25.41 -1.14
C GLU A 135 3.04 24.81 -2.19
N ARG A 136 2.53 24.08 -3.20
CA ARG A 136 3.35 23.30 -4.15
C ARG A 136 4.43 24.10 -4.87
N LYS A 137 4.22 25.40 -5.08
CA LYS A 137 5.21 26.30 -5.72
C LYS A 137 6.49 26.47 -4.90
N GLU A 138 6.46 26.16 -3.61
CA GLU A 138 7.61 26.24 -2.71
C GLU A 138 8.42 24.94 -2.66
N LEU A 139 7.93 23.88 -3.31
CA LEU A 139 8.58 22.58 -3.36
C LEU A 139 9.60 22.52 -4.49
N ASN A 140 10.73 21.87 -4.22
CA ASN A 140 11.67 21.50 -5.27
C ASN A 140 11.14 20.32 -6.12
N THR A 141 11.86 19.99 -7.20
CA THR A 141 11.43 18.93 -8.14
C THR A 141 11.28 17.57 -7.46
N TYR A 142 12.21 17.20 -6.59
CA TYR A 142 12.14 15.94 -5.84
C TYR A 142 10.92 15.92 -4.90
N GLU A 143 10.69 16.99 -4.14
CA GLU A 143 9.56 17.14 -3.22
C GLU A 143 8.21 17.13 -3.95
N CYS A 144 8.13 17.72 -5.14
CA CYS A 144 6.96 17.64 -5.99
C CYS A 144 6.63 16.19 -6.37
N ASN A 145 7.63 15.39 -6.75
CA ASN A 145 7.43 13.97 -7.08
C ASN A 145 7.08 13.14 -5.84
N LEU A 146 7.74 13.40 -4.71
CA LEU A 146 7.40 12.79 -3.43
C LEU A 146 5.94 13.10 -3.04
N LEU A 147 5.47 14.34 -3.20
CA LEU A 147 4.09 14.71 -2.94
C LEU A 147 3.11 13.90 -3.83
N HIS A 148 3.40 13.72 -5.11
CA HIS A 148 2.56 12.86 -5.98
C HIS A 148 2.53 11.42 -5.50
N HIS A 149 3.69 10.87 -5.10
CA HIS A 149 3.78 9.52 -4.55
C HIS A 149 2.88 9.38 -3.31
N LEU A 150 2.98 10.31 -2.36
CA LEU A 150 2.21 10.27 -1.11
C LEU A 150 0.70 10.51 -1.32
N LEU A 151 0.32 11.40 -2.25
CA LEU A 151 -1.08 11.58 -2.65
C LEU A 151 -1.65 10.31 -3.27
N GLY A 152 -0.87 9.64 -4.13
CA GLY A 152 -1.23 8.34 -4.70
C GLY A 152 -1.42 7.27 -3.62
N MET A 153 -0.48 7.14 -2.68
CA MET A 153 -0.59 6.23 -1.55
C MET A 153 -1.84 6.50 -0.70
N ALA A 154 -2.12 7.77 -0.39
CA ALA A 154 -3.31 8.14 0.38
C ALA A 154 -4.62 7.77 -0.35
N LYS A 155 -4.67 7.95 -1.68
CA LYS A 155 -5.82 7.53 -2.49
C LYS A 155 -6.00 6.01 -2.52
N ILE A 156 -4.91 5.25 -2.61
CA ILE A 156 -4.95 3.77 -2.49
C ILE A 156 -5.52 3.33 -1.14
N LEU A 157 -5.04 3.94 -0.05
CA LEU A 157 -5.52 3.60 1.30
C LEU A 157 -7.00 3.95 1.52
N ASN A 158 -7.54 4.91 0.76
CA ASN A 158 -8.97 5.23 0.71
C ASN A 158 -9.77 4.33 -0.26
N GLY A 159 -9.13 3.43 -1.01
CA GLY A 159 -9.77 2.59 -2.03
C GLY A 159 -9.98 3.28 -3.39
N ASN A 160 -9.48 4.50 -3.59
CA ASN A 160 -9.67 5.28 -4.82
C ASN A 160 -8.53 5.06 -5.81
N PHE A 161 -8.45 3.85 -6.38
CA PHE A 161 -7.34 3.43 -7.25
C PHE A 161 -7.21 4.25 -8.56
N LYS A 162 -8.31 4.72 -9.13
CA LYS A 162 -8.28 5.56 -10.34
C LYS A 162 -7.62 6.91 -10.08
N GLU A 163 -8.04 7.59 -9.01
CA GLU A 163 -7.43 8.86 -8.60
C GLU A 163 -5.96 8.68 -8.18
N ALA A 164 -5.61 7.55 -7.57
CA ALA A 164 -4.22 7.24 -7.25
C ALA A 164 -3.32 7.27 -8.50
N LEU A 165 -3.77 6.67 -9.60
CA LEU A 165 -3.04 6.67 -10.87
C LEU A 165 -2.87 8.08 -11.46
N GLU A 166 -3.83 8.98 -11.26
CA GLU A 166 -3.73 10.37 -11.72
C GLU A 166 -2.57 11.14 -11.06
N TYR A 167 -2.14 10.72 -9.87
CA TYR A 167 -0.96 11.26 -9.20
C TYR A 167 0.30 10.46 -9.53
N LEU A 168 0.25 9.13 -9.41
CA LEU A 168 1.43 8.26 -9.54
C LEU A 168 2.04 8.30 -10.95
N LEU A 169 1.22 8.39 -12.00
CA LEU A 169 1.70 8.45 -13.38
C LEU A 169 2.32 9.81 -13.77
N LYS A 170 2.23 10.82 -12.91
CA LYS A 170 2.90 12.13 -13.10
C LYS A 170 4.33 12.15 -12.56
N ILE A 171 4.75 11.11 -11.85
CA ILE A 171 6.09 11.03 -11.26
C ILE A 171 7.13 10.91 -12.38
N ASN A 172 8.13 11.77 -12.37
CA ASN A 172 9.29 11.70 -13.26
C ASN A 172 10.42 10.92 -12.59
N GLU A 173 10.71 9.72 -13.10
CA GLU A 173 11.77 8.83 -12.61
C GLU A 173 13.18 9.44 -12.65
N ARG A 174 13.43 10.43 -13.52
CA ARG A 174 14.71 11.13 -13.60
C ARG A 174 14.97 12.03 -12.40
N ASP A 175 13.90 12.56 -11.80
CA ASP A 175 13.95 13.51 -10.69
C ASP A 175 13.60 12.85 -9.35
N TYR A 176 13.12 11.59 -9.36
CA TYR A 176 12.68 10.84 -8.19
C TYR A 176 13.14 9.38 -8.25
N HIS A 177 14.25 9.11 -7.57
CA HIS A 177 14.95 7.82 -7.62
C HIS A 177 14.30 6.70 -6.80
N ASN A 178 13.36 7.01 -5.91
CA ASN A 178 12.61 5.98 -5.18
C ASN A 178 11.53 5.39 -6.10
N GLN A 179 11.83 4.28 -6.76
CA GLN A 179 10.93 3.61 -7.71
C GLN A 179 9.88 2.71 -7.03
N GLU A 180 9.72 2.78 -5.70
CA GLU A 180 8.62 2.13 -4.99
C GLU A 180 7.24 2.55 -5.54
N PHE A 181 7.10 3.73 -6.15
CA PHE A 181 5.82 4.16 -6.72
C PHE A 181 5.28 3.21 -7.81
N TYR A 182 6.13 2.44 -8.51
CA TYR A 182 5.65 1.41 -9.43
C TYR A 182 4.84 0.32 -8.73
N HIS A 183 5.19 -0.01 -7.48
CA HIS A 183 4.41 -0.94 -6.69
C HIS A 183 3.01 -0.41 -6.40
N GLN A 184 2.89 0.88 -6.11
CA GLN A 184 1.60 1.55 -5.88
C GLN A 184 0.76 1.60 -7.17
N ILE A 185 1.41 1.79 -8.32
CA ILE A 185 0.76 1.72 -9.64
C ILE A 185 0.25 0.28 -9.90
N ALA A 186 1.07 -0.73 -9.60
CA ALA A 186 0.71 -2.14 -9.76
C ALA A 186 -0.52 -2.51 -8.90
N ILE A 187 -0.53 -2.12 -7.62
CA ILE A 187 -1.69 -2.27 -6.73
C ILE A 187 -2.94 -1.62 -7.33
N SER A 188 -2.80 -0.39 -7.85
CA SER A 188 -3.92 0.34 -8.42
C SER A 188 -4.49 -0.36 -9.65
N TYR A 189 -3.63 -0.82 -10.58
CA TYR A 189 -4.08 -1.57 -11.75
C TYR A 189 -4.68 -2.93 -11.40
N LEU A 190 -4.13 -3.62 -10.39
CA LEU A 190 -4.68 -4.90 -9.93
C LEU A 190 -6.11 -4.73 -9.44
N ASN A 191 -6.37 -3.73 -8.60
CA ASN A 191 -7.71 -3.47 -8.06
C ASN A 191 -8.69 -2.96 -9.14
N LEU A 192 -8.19 -2.34 -10.20
CA LEU A 192 -8.97 -1.95 -11.39
C LEU A 192 -9.13 -3.09 -12.42
N GLN A 193 -8.71 -4.32 -12.08
CA GLN A 193 -8.79 -5.51 -12.95
C GLN A 193 -7.95 -5.40 -14.26
N LEU A 194 -7.00 -4.48 -14.33
CA LEU A 194 -6.10 -4.29 -15.47
C LEU A 194 -4.83 -5.14 -15.30
N LYS A 195 -5.00 -6.48 -15.30
CA LYS A 195 -3.97 -7.46 -14.93
C LYS A 195 -2.65 -7.34 -15.70
N VAL A 196 -2.70 -7.12 -17.02
CA VAL A 196 -1.49 -6.97 -17.84
C VAL A 196 -0.65 -5.77 -17.39
N LYS A 197 -1.31 -4.65 -17.06
CA LYS A 197 -0.61 -3.47 -16.51
C LYS A 197 -0.12 -3.71 -15.10
N ALA A 198 -0.92 -4.37 -14.26
CA ALA A 198 -0.51 -4.74 -12.91
C ALA A 198 0.77 -5.58 -12.91
N TYR A 199 0.83 -6.61 -13.77
CA TYR A 199 2.00 -7.46 -13.97
C TYR A 199 3.23 -6.64 -14.42
N TYR A 200 3.08 -5.81 -15.45
CA TYR A 200 4.18 -4.97 -15.95
C TYR A 200 4.77 -4.06 -14.86
N TYR A 201 3.91 -3.33 -14.14
CA TYR A 201 4.39 -2.43 -13.09
C TYR A 201 4.93 -3.17 -11.85
N SER A 202 4.45 -4.38 -11.57
CA SER A 202 5.04 -5.21 -10.51
C SER A 202 6.43 -5.72 -10.87
N GLU A 203 6.74 -5.97 -12.14
CA GLU A 203 8.10 -6.31 -12.58
C GLU A 203 9.06 -5.14 -12.37
N LEU A 204 8.64 -3.92 -12.73
CA LEU A 204 9.45 -2.71 -12.49
C LEU A 204 9.72 -2.50 -10.99
N ALA A 205 8.69 -2.69 -10.16
CA ALA A 205 8.83 -2.61 -8.71
C ALA A 205 9.77 -3.70 -8.16
N LEU A 206 9.65 -4.93 -8.66
CA LEU A 206 10.48 -6.06 -8.26
C LEU A 206 11.96 -5.80 -8.53
N GLU A 207 12.30 -5.25 -9.70
CA GLU A 207 13.68 -4.89 -10.04
C GLU A 207 14.25 -3.89 -9.02
N HIS A 208 13.48 -2.85 -8.68
CA HIS A 208 13.87 -1.86 -7.68
C HIS A 208 14.07 -2.49 -6.28
N PHE A 209 13.13 -3.33 -5.83
CA PHE A 209 13.22 -3.95 -4.51
C PHE A 209 14.36 -4.97 -4.39
N ARG A 210 14.72 -5.65 -5.49
CA ARG A 210 15.92 -6.49 -5.53
C ARG A 210 17.19 -5.65 -5.41
N LYS A 211 17.30 -4.54 -6.18
CA LYS A 211 18.45 -3.62 -6.11
C LYS A 211 18.64 -3.01 -4.72
N THR A 212 17.54 -2.71 -4.03
CA THR A 212 17.55 -2.12 -2.68
C THR A 212 17.58 -3.16 -1.55
N SER A 213 17.60 -4.47 -1.86
CA SER A 213 17.53 -5.55 -0.87
C SER A 213 16.32 -5.49 0.06
N ASN A 214 15.19 -4.95 -0.42
CA ASN A 214 13.94 -4.89 0.33
C ASN A 214 13.14 -6.20 0.16
N TYR A 215 13.57 -7.26 0.84
CA TYR A 215 12.99 -8.60 0.69
C TYR A 215 11.49 -8.67 1.01
N LYS A 216 11.01 -7.83 1.95
CA LYS A 216 9.58 -7.73 2.27
C LYS A 216 8.77 -7.26 1.06
N LYS A 217 9.28 -6.24 0.35
CA LYS A 217 8.65 -5.69 -0.84
C LYS A 217 8.86 -6.53 -2.10
N VAL A 218 9.95 -7.30 -2.18
CA VAL A 218 10.11 -8.34 -3.22
C VAL A 218 8.94 -9.33 -3.18
N ILE A 219 8.58 -9.81 -1.99
CA ILE A 219 7.44 -10.73 -1.83
C ILE A 219 6.13 -10.05 -2.25
N ASP A 220 5.91 -8.78 -1.89
CA ASP A 220 4.71 -8.05 -2.28
C ASP A 220 4.61 -7.90 -3.82
N ALA A 221 5.71 -7.58 -4.49
CA ALA A 221 5.75 -7.44 -5.95
C ALA A 221 5.53 -8.79 -6.68
N GLU A 222 6.22 -9.85 -6.24
CA GLU A 222 6.02 -11.20 -6.80
C GLU A 222 4.58 -11.68 -6.56
N THR A 223 3.99 -11.38 -5.40
CA THR A 223 2.58 -11.73 -5.12
C THR A 223 1.63 -11.09 -6.12
N ILE A 224 1.81 -9.80 -6.47
CA ILE A 224 1.00 -9.13 -7.48
C ILE A 224 1.17 -9.79 -8.86
N LYS A 225 2.38 -10.20 -9.22
CA LYS A 225 2.63 -10.94 -10.47
C LYS A 225 1.83 -12.24 -10.51
N LEU A 226 1.88 -13.04 -9.44
CA LEU A 226 1.15 -14.31 -9.35
C LEU A 226 -0.37 -14.11 -9.51
N ILE A 227 -0.95 -13.11 -8.84
CA ILE A 227 -2.39 -12.81 -8.93
C ILE A 227 -2.77 -12.26 -10.32
N SER A 228 -1.86 -11.53 -10.95
CA SER A 228 -2.07 -10.90 -12.26
C SER A 228 -1.87 -11.87 -13.43
N GLU A 229 -1.31 -13.04 -13.18
CA GLU A 229 -1.10 -14.05 -14.22
C GLU A 229 -2.45 -14.55 -14.75
N GLY A 230 -2.59 -14.51 -16.07
CA GLY A 230 -3.79 -15.00 -16.74
C GLY A 230 -3.82 -16.53 -16.75
N ARG A 231 -5.02 -17.10 -16.62
CA ARG A 231 -5.25 -18.54 -16.84
C ARG A 231 -5.54 -18.76 -18.32
N ASN A 232 -4.49 -18.85 -19.13
CA ASN A 232 -4.57 -19.07 -20.59
C ASN A 232 -4.06 -20.47 -20.96
N GLU A 233 -3.99 -20.79 -22.25
CA GLU A 233 -3.55 -22.12 -22.74
C GLU A 233 -2.11 -22.49 -22.35
N LEU A 234 -1.29 -21.50 -21.96
CA LEU A 234 0.10 -21.68 -21.50
C LEU A 234 0.21 -21.74 -19.97
N TRP A 235 -0.91 -21.75 -19.26
CA TRP A 235 -0.95 -21.73 -17.81
C TRP A 235 -0.58 -23.09 -17.21
N ASP A 236 0.53 -23.12 -16.47
CA ASP A 236 0.98 -24.28 -15.71
C ASP A 236 0.66 -24.07 -14.22
N PHE A 237 -0.33 -24.81 -13.73
CA PHE A 237 -0.74 -24.73 -12.33
C PHE A 237 0.32 -25.25 -11.36
N GLU A 238 1.07 -26.30 -11.73
CA GLU A 238 2.09 -26.86 -10.84
C GLU A 238 3.25 -25.88 -10.68
N GLU A 239 3.65 -25.18 -11.76
CA GLU A 239 4.64 -24.10 -11.67
C GLU A 239 4.12 -22.92 -10.85
N LEU A 240 2.84 -22.54 -11.00
CA LEU A 240 2.20 -21.51 -10.16
C LEU A 240 2.29 -21.87 -8.68
N VAL A 241 1.89 -23.10 -8.32
CA VAL A 241 1.95 -23.65 -6.96
C VAL A 241 3.39 -23.66 -6.44
N ALA A 242 4.36 -24.10 -7.25
CA ALA A 242 5.77 -24.12 -6.89
C ALA A 242 6.30 -22.70 -6.58
N ARG A 243 5.90 -21.68 -7.34
CA ARG A 243 6.23 -20.28 -7.06
C ARG A 243 5.60 -19.77 -5.77
N TYR A 244 4.33 -20.08 -5.50
CA TYR A 244 3.71 -19.76 -4.21
C TYR A 244 4.47 -20.39 -3.04
N HIS A 245 4.83 -21.67 -3.13
CA HIS A 245 5.61 -22.35 -2.08
C HIS A 245 6.98 -21.72 -1.86
N ARG A 246 7.68 -21.29 -2.93
CA ARG A 246 8.94 -20.55 -2.82
C ARG A 246 8.77 -19.25 -2.04
N LEU A 247 7.74 -18.46 -2.34
CA LEU A 247 7.47 -17.21 -1.60
C LEU A 247 7.08 -17.46 -0.15
N ILE A 248 6.29 -18.50 0.12
CA ILE A 248 5.90 -18.90 1.48
C ILE A 248 7.15 -19.27 2.30
N ALA A 249 8.08 -20.03 1.72
CA ALA A 249 9.34 -20.38 2.37
C ALA A 249 10.21 -19.13 2.64
N GLN A 250 10.23 -18.17 1.71
CA GLN A 250 10.91 -16.88 1.94
C GLN A 250 10.29 -16.11 3.10
N CYS A 251 8.96 -16.08 3.23
CA CYS A 251 8.30 -15.46 4.39
C CYS A 251 8.75 -16.11 5.71
N ASP A 252 8.96 -17.43 5.75
CA ASP A 252 9.46 -18.12 6.94
C ASP A 252 10.90 -17.70 7.28
N MET A 253 11.76 -17.54 6.27
CA MET A 253 13.15 -17.10 6.46
C MET A 253 13.26 -15.68 7.05
N ILE A 254 12.32 -14.78 6.71
CA ILE A 254 12.31 -13.39 7.19
C ILE A 254 11.25 -13.11 8.26
N ASN A 255 10.59 -14.16 8.77
CA ASN A 255 9.56 -14.09 9.81
C ASN A 255 8.37 -13.16 9.49
N GLU A 256 7.94 -13.12 8.22
CA GLU A 256 6.82 -12.29 7.74
C GLU A 256 5.48 -13.06 7.74
N LYS A 257 4.86 -13.18 8.91
CA LYS A 257 3.61 -13.95 9.11
C LYS A 257 2.42 -13.42 8.30
N THR A 258 2.25 -12.09 8.23
CA THR A 258 1.12 -11.47 7.52
C THR A 258 1.20 -11.74 6.01
N LYS A 259 2.40 -11.66 5.42
CA LYS A 259 2.60 -11.97 4.00
C LYS A 259 2.42 -13.45 3.72
N LYS A 260 2.90 -14.32 4.61
CA LYS A 260 2.65 -15.76 4.54
C LYS A 260 1.16 -16.10 4.52
N ALA A 261 0.37 -15.49 5.41
CA ALA A 261 -1.07 -15.66 5.44
C ALA A 261 -1.74 -15.24 4.12
N ALA A 262 -1.34 -14.10 3.54
CA ALA A 262 -1.85 -13.65 2.24
C ALA A 262 -1.52 -14.63 1.10
N LEU A 263 -0.28 -15.16 1.06
CA LEU A 263 0.13 -16.14 0.05
C LEU A 263 -0.63 -17.46 0.19
N LEU A 264 -0.82 -17.97 1.41
CA LEU A 264 -1.60 -19.18 1.67
C LEU A 264 -3.07 -18.98 1.29
N SER A 265 -3.68 -17.84 1.63
CA SER A 265 -5.05 -17.48 1.20
C SER A 265 -5.19 -17.47 -0.32
N ASN A 266 -4.21 -16.89 -1.03
CA ASN A 266 -4.25 -16.83 -2.49
C ASN A 266 -4.10 -18.21 -3.10
N LEU A 267 -3.17 -19.03 -2.58
CA LEU A 267 -3.00 -20.41 -3.02
C LEU A 267 -4.26 -21.26 -2.75
N ALA A 268 -4.92 -21.07 -1.61
CA ALA A 268 -6.20 -21.70 -1.31
C ALA A 268 -7.27 -21.34 -2.35
N TYR A 269 -7.34 -20.06 -2.74
CA TYR A 269 -8.24 -19.60 -3.80
C TYR A 269 -7.93 -20.24 -5.16
N GLU A 270 -6.66 -20.41 -5.52
CA GLU A 270 -6.26 -21.08 -6.76
C GLU A 270 -6.69 -22.57 -6.76
N TYR A 271 -6.52 -23.28 -5.65
CA TYR A 271 -7.02 -24.66 -5.52
C TYR A 271 -8.55 -24.74 -5.56
N ALA A 272 -9.25 -23.85 -4.85
CA ALA A 272 -10.71 -23.80 -4.85
C ALA A 272 -11.26 -23.54 -6.26
N PHE A 273 -10.61 -22.66 -7.02
CA PHE A 273 -10.99 -22.40 -8.41
C PHE A 273 -10.86 -23.64 -9.31
N ARG A 274 -9.87 -24.51 -9.06
CA ARG A 274 -9.72 -25.79 -9.76
C ARG A 274 -10.69 -26.88 -9.28
N GLY A 275 -11.49 -26.61 -8.25
CA GLY A 275 -12.36 -27.60 -7.61
C GLY A 275 -11.63 -28.55 -6.65
N GLU A 276 -10.35 -28.30 -6.35
CA GLU A 276 -9.57 -29.08 -5.37
C GLU A 276 -9.88 -28.60 -3.94
N ASN A 277 -11.15 -28.72 -3.54
CA ASN A 277 -11.68 -28.10 -2.32
C ASN A 277 -11.03 -28.63 -1.03
N THR A 278 -10.58 -29.88 -0.99
CA THR A 278 -9.89 -30.44 0.20
C THR A 278 -8.57 -29.71 0.46
N LYS A 279 -7.73 -29.56 -0.58
CA LYS A 279 -6.48 -28.82 -0.47
C LYS A 279 -6.74 -27.34 -0.17
N ALA A 280 -7.74 -26.74 -0.82
CA ALA A 280 -8.12 -25.36 -0.56
C ALA A 280 -8.51 -25.15 0.91
N ALA A 281 -9.34 -26.03 1.48
CA ALA A 281 -9.72 -26.00 2.88
C ALA A 281 -8.51 -26.10 3.82
N ASP A 282 -7.55 -26.98 3.53
CA ASP A 282 -6.30 -27.10 4.31
C ASP A 282 -5.50 -25.79 4.31
N PHE A 283 -5.33 -25.16 3.15
CA PHE A 283 -4.62 -23.88 3.04
C PHE A 283 -5.37 -22.73 3.72
N TYR A 284 -6.71 -22.69 3.61
CA TYR A 284 -7.52 -21.72 4.35
C TYR A 284 -7.41 -21.92 5.87
N LYS A 285 -7.45 -23.16 6.35
CA LYS A 285 -7.27 -23.49 7.78
C LYS A 285 -5.92 -23.00 8.31
N ARG A 286 -4.83 -23.31 7.60
CA ARG A 286 -3.48 -22.81 7.93
C ARG A 286 -3.39 -21.28 7.89
N THR A 287 -4.15 -20.64 7.02
CA THR A 287 -4.24 -19.17 6.98
C THR A 287 -4.96 -18.64 8.22
N LEU A 288 -6.07 -19.25 8.63
CA LEU A 288 -6.83 -18.87 9.82
C LEU A 288 -6.00 -19.03 11.11
N GLU A 289 -5.17 -20.07 11.22
CA GLU A 289 -4.22 -20.25 12.32
C GLU A 289 -3.24 -19.08 12.44
N LEU A 290 -2.73 -18.57 11.30
CA LEU A 290 -1.84 -17.40 11.29
C LEU A 290 -2.56 -16.09 11.64
N LEU A 291 -3.88 -16.03 11.43
CA LEU A 291 -4.73 -14.87 11.68
C LEU A 291 -5.48 -14.95 13.02
N GLU A 292 -5.22 -15.96 13.85
CA GLU A 292 -5.95 -16.20 15.11
C GLU A 292 -5.85 -15.01 16.08
N ALA A 293 -4.75 -14.26 16.04
CA ALA A 293 -4.55 -13.05 16.84
C ALA A 293 -5.39 -11.84 16.35
N THR A 294 -5.93 -11.88 15.13
CA THR A 294 -6.70 -10.79 14.51
C THR A 294 -8.03 -11.28 13.91
N PRO A 295 -8.90 -11.94 14.71
CA PRO A 295 -10.11 -12.58 14.22
C PRO A 295 -11.18 -11.56 13.79
N ARG A 296 -11.06 -10.31 14.24
CA ARG A 296 -11.94 -9.19 13.89
C ARG A 296 -11.38 -8.40 12.71
N SER A 297 -11.11 -9.09 11.60
CA SER A 297 -10.62 -8.45 10.37
C SER A 297 -11.35 -8.98 9.14
N PRO A 298 -11.56 -8.15 8.10
CA PRO A 298 -12.14 -8.61 6.83
C PRO A 298 -11.34 -9.75 6.19
N VAL A 299 -10.01 -9.74 6.38
CA VAL A 299 -9.11 -10.79 5.88
C VAL A 299 -9.42 -12.14 6.54
N TYR A 300 -9.60 -12.16 7.87
CA TYR A 300 -10.00 -13.37 8.59
C TYR A 300 -11.36 -13.87 8.12
N LEU A 301 -12.36 -12.99 8.01
CA LEU A 301 -13.72 -13.37 7.56
C LEU A 301 -13.73 -13.96 6.14
N ASN A 302 -12.99 -13.35 5.21
CA ASN A 302 -12.89 -13.87 3.84
C ASN A 302 -12.27 -15.27 3.78
N ASN A 303 -11.24 -15.54 4.60
CA ASN A 303 -10.63 -16.86 4.70
C ASN A 303 -11.55 -17.88 5.40
N LEU A 304 -12.34 -17.44 6.38
CA LEU A 304 -13.33 -18.29 7.05
C LEU A 304 -14.46 -18.68 6.09
N ILE A 305 -14.94 -17.73 5.27
CA ILE A 305 -15.91 -17.99 4.20
C ILE A 305 -15.35 -19.02 3.22
N GLY A 306 -14.10 -18.84 2.77
CA GLY A 306 -13.42 -19.77 1.87
C GLY A 306 -13.29 -21.17 2.45
N TYR A 307 -12.85 -21.28 3.72
CA TYR A 307 -12.77 -22.55 4.44
C TYR A 307 -14.11 -23.27 4.49
N ILE A 308 -15.16 -22.60 5.01
CA ILE A 308 -16.50 -23.20 5.16
C ILE A 308 -17.06 -23.61 3.80
N TYR A 309 -16.94 -22.76 2.78
CA TYR A 309 -17.42 -23.08 1.44
C TYR A 309 -16.75 -24.35 0.90
N CYS A 310 -15.42 -24.46 0.97
CA CYS A 310 -14.69 -25.62 0.48
C CYS A 310 -15.02 -26.89 1.28
N SER A 311 -15.19 -26.77 2.60
CA SER A 311 -15.57 -27.89 3.47
C SER A 311 -16.98 -28.42 3.18
N LEU A 312 -17.93 -27.53 2.88
CA LEU A 312 -19.29 -27.91 2.50
C LEU A 312 -19.36 -28.63 1.15
N GLN A 313 -18.47 -28.31 0.20
CA GLN A 313 -18.45 -28.96 -1.12
C GLN A 313 -17.94 -30.40 -1.07
N ASN A 314 -17.12 -30.75 -0.07
CA ASN A 314 -16.47 -32.05 0.04
C ASN A 314 -16.94 -32.88 1.25
N ASP A 315 -18.06 -32.49 1.89
CA ASP A 315 -18.60 -33.15 3.09
C ASP A 315 -17.52 -33.38 4.19
N ILE A 316 -16.66 -32.38 4.41
CA ILE A 316 -15.61 -32.48 5.44
C ILE A 316 -16.27 -32.35 6.81
N HIS A 317 -16.42 -33.47 7.52
CA HIS A 317 -17.17 -33.57 8.79
C HIS A 317 -16.34 -33.32 10.07
N GLU A 318 -15.06 -32.98 9.95
CA GLU A 318 -14.16 -32.85 11.12
C GLU A 318 -14.43 -31.61 11.99
N THR A 319 -15.29 -30.69 11.55
CA THR A 319 -15.54 -29.42 12.26
C THR A 319 -17.02 -29.08 12.26
N ASP A 320 -17.53 -28.51 13.35
CA ASP A 320 -18.90 -27.96 13.39
C ASP A 320 -18.95 -26.68 12.54
N LEU A 321 -19.36 -26.85 11.27
CA LEU A 321 -19.46 -25.75 10.32
C LEU A 321 -20.58 -24.77 10.69
N ALA A 322 -21.64 -25.24 11.35
CA ALA A 322 -22.74 -24.38 11.80
C ALA A 322 -22.24 -23.40 12.89
N GLU A 323 -21.42 -23.88 13.83
CA GLU A 323 -20.79 -23.01 14.83
C GLU A 323 -19.88 -21.95 14.18
N LEU A 324 -19.06 -22.35 13.19
CA LEU A 324 -18.18 -21.43 12.47
C LEU A 324 -18.96 -20.37 11.68
N ILE A 325 -20.09 -20.75 11.07
CA ILE A 325 -20.98 -19.82 10.38
C ILE A 325 -21.56 -18.79 11.35
N GLU A 326 -22.04 -19.21 12.52
CA GLU A 326 -22.58 -18.29 13.54
C GLU A 326 -21.49 -17.38 14.11
N LYS A 327 -20.29 -17.91 14.37
CA LYS A 327 -19.11 -17.11 14.73
C LYS A 327 -18.81 -16.05 13.66
N GLY A 328 -18.83 -16.44 12.39
CA GLY A 328 -18.64 -15.55 11.26
C GLY A 328 -19.66 -14.42 11.20
N LYS A 329 -20.96 -14.75 11.34
CA LYS A 329 -22.07 -13.77 11.39
C LYS A 329 -21.92 -12.78 12.55
N HIS A 330 -21.52 -13.26 13.72
CA HIS A 330 -21.30 -12.41 14.88
C HIS A 330 -20.14 -11.45 14.63
N LEU A 331 -18.99 -11.96 14.17
CA LEU A 331 -17.81 -11.15 13.87
C LEU A 331 -18.07 -10.12 12.77
N SER A 332 -18.77 -10.50 11.69
CA SER A 332 -19.10 -9.58 10.60
C SER A 332 -19.98 -8.42 11.06
N LYS A 333 -20.95 -8.68 11.95
CA LYS A 333 -21.76 -7.63 12.59
C LYS A 333 -20.92 -6.70 13.46
N MET A 334 -20.01 -7.25 14.25
CA MET A 334 -19.14 -6.46 15.14
C MET A 334 -18.26 -5.45 14.39
N ILE A 335 -17.80 -5.81 13.18
CA ILE A 335 -16.95 -4.94 12.35
C ILE A 335 -17.74 -4.22 11.25
N GLU A 336 -19.07 -4.29 11.29
CA GLU A 336 -19.99 -3.67 10.31
C GLU A 336 -19.73 -4.12 8.85
N ASP A 337 -19.19 -5.33 8.65
CA ASP A 337 -18.99 -5.92 7.33
C ASP A 337 -20.25 -6.65 6.85
N GLN A 338 -21.13 -5.88 6.22
CA GLN A 338 -22.37 -6.38 5.65
C GLN A 338 -22.15 -7.42 4.52
N SER A 339 -21.03 -7.33 3.79
CA SER A 339 -20.75 -8.25 2.69
C SER A 339 -20.45 -9.63 3.21
N SER A 340 -19.54 -9.73 4.19
CA SER A 340 -19.22 -10.99 4.86
C SER A 340 -20.45 -11.56 5.58
N PHE A 341 -21.27 -10.71 6.21
CA PHE A 341 -22.51 -11.15 6.85
C PHE A 341 -23.45 -11.86 5.87
N MET A 342 -23.68 -11.28 4.68
CA MET A 342 -24.51 -11.90 3.64
C MET A 342 -23.92 -13.23 3.14
N PHE A 343 -22.59 -13.34 2.99
CA PHE A 343 -21.95 -14.60 2.65
C PHE A 343 -22.18 -15.69 3.72
N PHE A 344 -22.10 -15.36 5.02
CA PHE A 344 -22.42 -16.34 6.06
C PHE A 344 -23.90 -16.73 6.08
N GLN A 345 -24.83 -15.82 5.75
CA GLN A 345 -26.25 -16.17 5.57
C GLN A 345 -26.44 -17.15 4.41
N MET A 346 -25.75 -16.91 3.28
CA MET A 346 -25.75 -17.81 2.13
C MET A 346 -25.19 -19.19 2.50
N LEU A 347 -24.03 -19.24 3.18
CA LEU A 347 -23.41 -20.50 3.62
C LEU A 347 -24.28 -21.28 4.61
N ASN A 348 -25.05 -20.58 5.45
CA ASN A 348 -26.01 -21.22 6.35
C ASN A 348 -27.15 -21.94 5.62
N LEU A 349 -27.61 -21.40 4.48
CA LEU A 349 -28.63 -22.07 3.66
C LEU A 349 -28.05 -23.31 2.98
N LEU A 350 -26.79 -23.21 2.53
CA LEU A 350 -26.06 -24.32 1.93
C LEU A 350 -25.83 -25.47 2.94
N GLU A 351 -25.39 -25.14 4.15
CA GLU A 351 -25.16 -26.11 5.25
C GLU A 351 -26.44 -26.88 5.60
N LYS A 352 -27.58 -26.18 5.70
CA LYS A 352 -28.90 -26.79 5.93
C LYS A 352 -29.48 -27.55 4.73
N LYS A 353 -28.78 -27.55 3.59
CA LYS A 353 -29.22 -28.14 2.31
C LYS A 353 -30.53 -27.55 1.79
N GLU A 354 -30.84 -26.29 2.13
CA GLU A 354 -32.02 -25.56 1.68
C GLU A 354 -31.81 -24.98 0.26
N MET A 355 -31.59 -25.85 -0.73
CA MET A 355 -31.08 -25.44 -2.06
C MET A 355 -31.95 -24.40 -2.78
N LYS A 356 -33.28 -24.47 -2.67
CA LYS A 356 -34.15 -23.46 -3.28
C LYS A 356 -33.91 -22.07 -2.67
N ALA A 357 -33.86 -21.98 -1.34
CA ALA A 357 -33.60 -20.73 -0.64
C ALA A 357 -32.18 -20.22 -0.91
N TYR A 358 -31.19 -21.12 -1.01
CA TYR A 358 -29.81 -20.79 -1.37
C TYR A 358 -29.71 -20.07 -2.73
N HIS A 359 -30.28 -20.64 -3.79
CA HIS A 359 -30.25 -20.04 -5.13
C HIS A 359 -31.03 -18.73 -5.21
N GLU A 360 -32.20 -18.66 -4.56
CA GLU A 360 -32.96 -17.40 -4.46
C GLU A 360 -32.18 -16.31 -3.70
N PHE A 361 -31.44 -16.69 -2.65
CA PHE A 361 -30.63 -15.75 -1.88
C PHE A 361 -29.44 -15.23 -2.71
N ILE A 362 -28.79 -16.08 -3.50
CA ILE A 362 -27.72 -15.68 -4.41
C ILE A 362 -28.23 -14.64 -5.41
N GLU A 363 -29.33 -14.96 -6.11
CA GLU A 363 -29.90 -14.10 -7.17
C GLU A 363 -30.36 -12.75 -6.62
N LYS A 364 -30.99 -12.72 -5.45
CA LYS A 364 -31.58 -11.48 -4.87
C LYS A 364 -30.59 -10.64 -4.07
N ASN A 365 -29.52 -11.23 -3.52
CA ASN A 365 -28.64 -10.55 -2.57
C ASN A 365 -27.16 -10.57 -3.00
N ILE A 366 -26.60 -11.76 -3.24
CA ILE A 366 -25.16 -11.93 -3.49
C ILE A 366 -24.75 -11.32 -4.83
N ILE A 367 -25.46 -11.62 -5.91
CA ILE A 367 -25.16 -11.09 -7.24
C ILE A 367 -25.27 -9.55 -7.28
N PRO A 368 -26.37 -8.93 -6.83
CA PRO A 368 -26.47 -7.46 -6.78
C PRO A 368 -25.39 -6.80 -5.91
N MET A 369 -25.01 -7.41 -4.78
CA MET A 369 -23.91 -6.93 -3.95
C MET A 369 -22.58 -6.96 -4.71
N LEU A 370 -22.29 -8.04 -5.42
CA LEU A 370 -21.05 -8.22 -6.18
C LEU A 370 -20.97 -7.29 -7.40
N GLU A 371 -22.08 -7.06 -8.09
CA GLU A 371 -22.19 -6.04 -9.15
C GLU A 371 -21.86 -4.64 -8.60
N LYS A 372 -22.50 -4.26 -7.50
CA LYS A 372 -22.29 -2.93 -6.87
C LYS A 372 -20.84 -2.74 -6.39
N SER A 373 -20.21 -3.81 -5.89
CA SER A 373 -18.83 -3.77 -5.38
C SER A 373 -17.77 -3.98 -6.46
N GLY A 374 -18.14 -4.30 -7.71
CA GLY A 374 -17.21 -4.51 -8.82
C GLY A 374 -16.33 -5.76 -8.67
N LYS A 375 -16.74 -6.75 -7.86
CA LYS A 375 -15.97 -7.98 -7.61
C LYS A 375 -16.20 -9.03 -8.70
N ILE A 376 -15.77 -8.71 -9.93
CA ILE A 376 -16.07 -9.46 -11.17
C ILE A 376 -15.73 -10.96 -11.06
N HIS A 377 -14.59 -11.32 -10.47
CA HIS A 377 -14.21 -12.73 -10.36
C HIS A 377 -15.14 -13.55 -9.48
N GLN A 378 -15.56 -13.00 -8.33
CA GLN A 378 -16.53 -13.66 -7.45
C GLN A 378 -17.93 -13.68 -8.09
N LEU A 379 -18.29 -12.60 -8.80
CA LEU A 379 -19.56 -12.51 -9.53
C LEU A 379 -19.69 -13.65 -10.54
N ARG A 380 -18.67 -13.89 -11.37
CA ARG A 380 -18.68 -14.98 -12.37
C ARG A 380 -18.86 -16.36 -11.74
N THR A 381 -18.29 -16.60 -10.55
CA THR A 381 -18.48 -17.87 -9.84
C THR A 381 -19.96 -18.10 -9.55
N TYR A 382 -20.66 -17.11 -9.00
CA TYR A 382 -22.08 -17.25 -8.66
C TYR A 382 -23.00 -17.20 -9.89
N GLU A 383 -22.64 -16.45 -10.93
CA GLU A 383 -23.35 -16.49 -12.21
C GLU A 383 -23.27 -17.87 -12.87
N LYS A 384 -22.12 -18.53 -12.78
CA LYS A 384 -21.96 -19.93 -13.22
C LYS A 384 -22.83 -20.88 -12.38
N THR A 385 -22.83 -20.73 -11.05
CA THR A 385 -23.71 -21.52 -10.17
C THR A 385 -25.19 -21.33 -10.53
N MET A 386 -25.63 -20.11 -10.81
CA MET A 386 -27.01 -19.84 -11.22
C MET A 386 -27.33 -20.40 -12.61
N TYR A 387 -26.39 -20.34 -13.55
CA TYR A 387 -26.51 -20.98 -14.86
C TYR A 387 -26.73 -22.50 -14.71
N GLU A 388 -25.86 -23.17 -13.97
CA GLU A 388 -25.93 -24.63 -13.73
C GLU A 388 -27.26 -25.01 -13.07
N HIS A 389 -27.66 -24.28 -12.02
CA HIS A 389 -28.95 -24.48 -11.36
C HIS A 389 -30.14 -24.39 -12.32
N TYR A 390 -30.23 -23.33 -13.14
CA TYR A 390 -31.36 -23.15 -14.05
C TYR A 390 -31.38 -24.16 -15.19
N MET A 391 -30.22 -24.69 -15.59
CA MET A 391 -30.14 -25.83 -16.49
C MET A 391 -30.71 -27.10 -15.85
N GLU A 392 -30.37 -27.39 -14.59
CA GLU A 392 -30.86 -28.56 -13.87
C GLU A 392 -32.38 -28.54 -13.64
N VAL A 393 -32.95 -27.38 -13.29
CA VAL A 393 -34.41 -27.24 -13.09
C VAL A 393 -35.19 -27.05 -14.39
N GLY A 394 -34.53 -27.07 -15.56
CA GLY A 394 -35.18 -26.95 -16.88
C GLY A 394 -35.65 -25.54 -17.25
N ASN A 395 -35.22 -24.49 -16.55
CA ASN A 395 -35.56 -23.11 -16.88
C ASN A 395 -34.57 -22.51 -17.88
N HIS A 396 -34.71 -22.90 -19.15
CA HIS A 396 -33.79 -22.49 -20.22
C HIS A 396 -33.73 -20.98 -20.46
N VAL A 397 -34.81 -20.23 -20.17
CA VAL A 397 -34.84 -18.77 -20.33
C VAL A 397 -33.87 -18.10 -19.35
N LYS A 398 -33.96 -18.46 -18.07
CA LYS A 398 -33.02 -17.93 -17.06
C LYS A 398 -31.61 -18.47 -17.25
N ALA A 399 -31.44 -19.73 -17.64
CA ALA A 399 -30.12 -20.25 -17.97
C ALA A 399 -29.45 -19.44 -19.10
N LEU A 400 -30.19 -19.10 -20.17
CA LEU A 400 -29.68 -18.27 -21.25
C LEU A 400 -29.33 -16.84 -20.78
N GLU A 401 -30.09 -16.28 -19.84
CA GLU A 401 -29.78 -14.98 -19.23
C GLU A 401 -28.42 -14.98 -18.53
N TYR A 402 -28.16 -15.95 -17.65
CA TYR A 402 -26.87 -16.08 -16.98
C TYR A 402 -25.73 -16.46 -17.94
N ALA A 403 -26.00 -17.29 -18.96
CA ALA A 403 -25.02 -17.58 -20.00
C ALA A 403 -24.58 -16.30 -20.74
N ASN A 404 -25.52 -15.42 -21.10
CA ASN A 404 -25.21 -14.14 -21.74
C ASN A 404 -24.39 -13.21 -20.82
N ARG A 405 -24.64 -13.25 -19.51
CA ARG A 405 -23.86 -12.48 -18.52
C ARG A 405 -22.41 -12.99 -18.46
N LEU A 406 -22.19 -14.30 -18.54
CA LEU A 406 -20.87 -14.91 -18.55
C LEU A 406 -20.07 -14.64 -19.84
N ILE A 407 -20.75 -14.38 -20.96
CA ILE A 407 -20.13 -14.13 -22.28
C ILE A 407 -19.81 -12.65 -22.51
N LYS A 408 -20.52 -11.73 -21.86
CA LYS A 408 -20.27 -10.29 -21.97
C LYS A 408 -18.99 -9.90 -21.21
N ASP A 409 -17.87 -9.91 -21.92
CA ASP A 409 -16.62 -9.26 -21.54
C ASP A 409 -16.29 -8.08 -22.47
#